data_AF-A0A926DRS9-F1
#
_entry.id   AF-A0A926DRS9-F1
#
_cell.length_a   1.000
_cell.length_b   1.000
_cell.length_c   1.000
_cell.angle_alpha   90.00
_cell.angle_beta   90.00
_cell.angle_gamma   90.00
#
_symmetry.space_group_name_H-M   'P 1'
#
loop_
_entity.id
_entity.type
_entity.pdbx_description
1 polymer ?
#
loop_
_entity_poly.entity_id
_entity_poly.type
_entity_poly.pdbx_seq_one_letter_code
_entity_poly.pdbx_strand_id
1 'polypeptide(L)'
;MRVVSKAAITVLTISILLFSSCAQDGGGTSTPSSSMEDTYGPHIELYNLDMPRKVMLGDNVTLRFSPSEDSETYNEISHFLVTLMAVVRTDHFDQPENEDGLWGLVYCFQLDNSLDNVGWVPFREFTEYTEENKHLLRYPVQLKEGCVDLDTGEEVKWDNVLVTFEEDYAIVSWEGGHNHRVSPDDIVYPDVKTVNEERLH
;
A
#
# COMPACT_ATOMS: atom_id res chain seq x y z
N MET A 1 24.79 -12.48 30.31
CA MET A 1 24.52 -13.64 29.44
C MET A 1 23.89 -13.07 28.17
N ARG A 2 24.63 -13.03 27.05
CA ARG A 2 24.16 -12.40 25.80
C ARG A 2 23.36 -13.42 24.99
N VAL A 3 22.08 -13.15 24.77
CA VAL A 3 21.27 -13.91 23.80
C VAL A 3 21.35 -13.16 22.48
N VAL A 4 22.07 -13.74 21.52
CA VAL A 4 22.07 -13.29 20.13
C VAL A 4 20.90 -13.98 19.45
N SER A 5 19.80 -13.27 19.26
CA SER A 5 18.69 -13.74 18.43
C SER A 5 19.11 -13.60 16.97
N LYS A 6 19.19 -14.73 16.27
CA LYS A 6 19.39 -14.78 14.82
C LYS A 6 18.06 -14.42 14.18
N ALA A 7 17.97 -13.24 13.57
CA ALA A 7 16.87 -12.89 12.68
C ALA A 7 16.86 -13.87 11.50
N ALA A 8 15.80 -14.65 11.36
CA ALA A 8 15.53 -15.44 10.18
C ALA A 8 15.06 -14.49 9.09
N ILE A 9 15.90 -14.28 8.07
CA ILE A 9 15.51 -13.58 6.85
C ILE A 9 14.69 -14.57 6.03
N THR A 10 13.37 -14.44 6.11
CA THR A 10 12.45 -15.15 5.22
C THR A 10 12.49 -14.46 3.86
N VAL A 11 13.16 -15.07 2.90
CA VAL A 11 13.15 -14.63 1.51
C VAL A 11 11.79 -15.01 0.92
N LEU A 12 10.94 -14.01 0.69
CA LEU A 12 9.66 -14.19 0.00
C LEU A 12 9.93 -14.33 -1.50
N THR A 13 9.98 -15.57 -1.99
CA THR A 13 10.09 -15.86 -3.42
C THR A 13 8.72 -15.67 -4.07
N ILE A 14 8.48 -14.49 -4.66
CA ILE A 14 7.28 -14.25 -5.48
C ILE A 14 7.43 -15.06 -6.78
N SER A 15 6.71 -16.17 -6.88
CA SER A 15 6.65 -16.98 -8.10
C SER A 15 5.50 -16.50 -8.98
N ILE A 16 5.81 -15.70 -10.00
CA ILE A 16 4.83 -15.30 -11.02
C ILE A 16 4.65 -16.50 -11.97
N LEU A 17 3.55 -17.24 -11.82
CA LEU A 17 3.18 -18.34 -12.72
C LEU A 17 2.67 -17.77 -14.05
N LEU A 18 3.56 -17.68 -15.04
CA LEU A 18 3.19 -17.46 -16.43
C LEU A 18 2.68 -18.78 -17.03
N PHE A 19 1.37 -18.94 -17.14
CA PHE A 19 0.78 -20.05 -17.90
C PHE A 19 0.91 -19.77 -19.40
N SER A 20 1.95 -20.34 -20.02
CA SER A 20 2.03 -20.42 -21.49
C SER A 20 1.36 -21.72 -21.94
N SER A 21 0.11 -21.62 -22.41
CA SER A 21 -0.59 -22.72 -23.08
C SER A 21 -0.19 -22.71 -24.56
N CYS A 22 0.83 -23.49 -24.91
CA CYS A 22 1.05 -23.90 -26.29
C CYS A 22 0.27 -25.18 -26.55
N ALA A 23 -0.96 -25.06 -27.05
CA ALA A 23 -1.69 -26.17 -27.65
C ALA A 23 -1.02 -26.53 -28.99
N GLN A 24 -0.57 -27.76 -29.10
CA GLN A 24 0.03 -28.32 -30.31
C GLN A 24 -1.09 -28.78 -31.24
N ASP A 25 -1.10 -28.19 -32.43
CA ASP A 25 -2.13 -28.33 -33.45
C ASP A 25 -2.01 -29.65 -34.23
N GLY A 26 -3.15 -30.21 -34.65
CA GLY A 26 -3.21 -31.53 -35.28
C GLY A 26 -4.54 -31.89 -35.95
N GLY A 27 -4.91 -31.17 -37.03
CA GLY A 27 -5.58 -31.79 -38.19
C GLY A 27 -7.06 -31.49 -38.48
N GLY A 28 -7.32 -30.37 -39.17
CA GLY A 28 -8.20 -30.19 -40.34
C GLY A 28 -9.68 -30.62 -40.33
N THR A 29 -10.61 -29.66 -40.42
CA THR A 29 -11.48 -29.39 -41.61
C THR A 29 -12.39 -28.15 -41.38
N SER A 30 -12.80 -27.53 -42.48
CA SER A 30 -13.26 -26.15 -42.66
C SER A 30 -14.67 -25.77 -42.16
N THR A 31 -14.80 -24.60 -41.51
CA THR A 31 -15.96 -23.68 -41.62
C THR A 31 -15.53 -22.25 -41.24
N PRO A 32 -15.98 -21.18 -41.93
CA PRO A 32 -15.58 -19.80 -41.65
C PRO A 32 -16.64 -19.09 -40.79
N SER A 33 -16.25 -18.48 -39.66
CA SER A 33 -16.88 -17.27 -39.10
C SER A 33 -16.31 -16.96 -37.72
N SER A 34 -16.23 -15.65 -37.44
CA SER A 34 -15.66 -14.97 -36.28
C SER A 34 -14.16 -15.15 -36.13
N SER A 35 -13.43 -14.11 -36.53
CA SER A 35 -12.17 -13.72 -35.92
C SER A 35 -12.27 -13.98 -34.42
N MET A 36 -11.49 -14.94 -33.92
CA MET A 36 -11.14 -14.95 -32.52
C MET A 36 -10.56 -13.56 -32.27
N GLU A 37 -11.31 -12.71 -31.56
CA GLU A 37 -10.68 -11.64 -30.81
C GLU A 37 -9.59 -12.34 -30.01
N ASP A 38 -8.34 -12.10 -30.41
CA ASP A 38 -7.19 -12.36 -29.57
C ASP A 38 -7.56 -11.76 -28.22
N THR A 39 -7.94 -12.63 -27.28
CA THR A 39 -8.13 -12.23 -25.89
C THR A 39 -6.73 -11.99 -25.39
N TYR A 40 -6.19 -10.80 -25.72
CA TYR A 40 -4.96 -10.30 -25.17
C TYR A 40 -5.16 -10.33 -23.65
N GLY A 41 -4.50 -11.28 -23.00
CA GLY A 41 -4.38 -11.25 -21.54
C GLY A 41 -3.78 -9.89 -21.16
N PRO A 42 -4.07 -9.39 -19.94
CA PRO A 42 -3.58 -8.09 -19.51
C PRO A 42 -2.06 -8.03 -19.68
N HIS A 43 -1.60 -7.06 -20.47
CA HIS A 43 -0.18 -6.90 -20.78
C HIS A 43 0.48 -6.13 -19.64
N ILE A 44 1.17 -6.85 -18.75
CA ILE A 44 1.84 -6.26 -17.58
C ILE A 44 3.26 -5.83 -17.97
N GLU A 45 3.50 -4.52 -18.04
CA GLU A 45 4.85 -3.96 -18.12
C GLU A 45 5.31 -3.46 -16.75
N LEU A 46 6.54 -3.81 -16.35
CA LEU A 46 7.15 -3.30 -15.13
C LEU A 46 7.75 -1.91 -15.42
N TYR A 47 7.26 -0.89 -14.72
CA TYR A 47 7.78 0.46 -14.82
C TYR A 47 8.93 0.65 -13.82
N ASN A 48 10.13 0.93 -14.32
CA ASN A 48 11.33 1.02 -13.50
C ASN A 48 11.43 2.44 -12.92
N LEU A 49 10.86 2.63 -11.73
CA LEU A 49 11.13 3.78 -10.86
C LEU A 49 12.28 3.42 -9.91
N ASP A 50 12.94 4.40 -9.31
CA ASP A 50 13.83 4.15 -8.17
C ASP A 50 12.96 3.66 -6.99
N MET A 51 12.89 2.35 -6.83
CA MET A 51 12.00 1.62 -5.91
C MET A 51 12.82 0.78 -4.93
N PRO A 52 12.34 0.55 -3.69
CA PRO A 52 11.06 0.99 -3.13
C PRO A 52 11.04 2.48 -2.72
N ARG A 53 9.85 3.09 -2.68
CA ARG A 53 9.65 4.48 -2.20
C ARG A 53 8.47 4.59 -1.25
N LYS A 54 8.53 5.50 -0.28
CA LYS A 54 7.39 5.87 0.56
C LYS A 54 6.45 6.79 -0.23
N VAL A 55 5.15 6.52 -0.16
CA VAL A 55 4.08 7.35 -0.74
C VAL A 55 2.91 7.41 0.22
N MET A 56 2.14 8.49 0.19
CA MET A 56 0.90 8.58 0.96
C MET A 56 -0.27 8.15 0.06
N LEU A 57 -1.18 7.34 0.60
CA LEU A 57 -2.46 7.05 -0.04
C LEU A 57 -3.40 8.25 0.08
N GLY A 58 -4.28 8.44 -0.90
CA GLY A 58 -5.39 9.38 -0.84
C GLY A 58 -6.44 9.01 0.20
N ASP A 59 -7.62 9.59 0.07
CA ASP A 59 -8.76 9.29 0.96
C ASP A 59 -9.56 8.08 0.43
N ASN A 60 -9.93 7.17 1.34
CA ASN A 60 -10.75 5.98 1.09
C ASN A 60 -10.23 5.08 -0.04
N VAL A 61 -8.92 4.81 -0.02
CA VAL A 61 -8.26 4.01 -1.06
C VAL A 61 -8.47 2.53 -0.78
N THR A 62 -9.04 1.83 -1.77
CA THR A 62 -9.28 0.39 -1.67
C THR A 62 -8.08 -0.42 -2.15
N LEU A 63 -7.60 -1.34 -1.32
CA LEU A 63 -6.59 -2.33 -1.71
C LEU A 63 -7.22 -3.48 -2.49
N ARG A 64 -6.58 -3.85 -3.59
CA ARG A 64 -7.04 -4.91 -4.50
C ARG A 64 -6.08 -6.08 -4.59
N PHE A 65 -6.60 -7.27 -4.86
CA PHE A 65 -5.79 -8.48 -5.03
C PHE A 65 -4.96 -8.48 -6.32
N SER A 66 -5.45 -7.84 -7.38
CA SER A 66 -4.79 -7.71 -8.68
C SER A 66 -4.95 -6.29 -9.25
N PRO A 67 -4.08 -5.85 -10.19
CA PRO A 67 -4.18 -4.53 -10.80
C PRO A 67 -5.33 -4.52 -11.82
N SER A 68 -6.55 -4.41 -11.34
CA SER A 68 -7.76 -4.35 -12.16
C SER A 68 -8.90 -3.73 -11.35
N GLU A 69 -9.72 -2.89 -11.99
CA GLU A 69 -10.89 -2.28 -11.36
C GLU A 69 -11.95 -3.32 -10.95
N ASP A 70 -11.96 -4.49 -11.60
CA ASP A 70 -12.89 -5.59 -11.30
C ASP A 70 -12.34 -6.57 -10.25
N SER A 71 -11.13 -6.32 -9.75
CA SER A 71 -10.47 -7.21 -8.78
C SER A 71 -11.14 -7.17 -7.41
N GLU A 72 -11.06 -8.30 -6.69
CA GLU A 72 -11.51 -8.40 -5.30
C GLU A 72 -10.80 -7.37 -4.42
N THR A 73 -11.62 -6.68 -3.63
CA THR A 73 -11.23 -5.65 -2.68
C THR A 73 -11.33 -6.20 -1.28
N TYR A 74 -10.38 -5.89 -0.40
CA TYR A 74 -10.41 -6.45 0.96
C TYR A 74 -10.14 -5.44 2.06
N ASN A 75 -9.53 -4.28 1.76
CA ASN A 75 -9.30 -3.20 2.73
C ASN A 75 -9.55 -1.83 2.10
N GLU A 76 -10.01 -0.89 2.92
CA GLU A 76 -10.12 0.53 2.59
C GLU A 76 -9.27 1.32 3.58
N ILE A 77 -8.38 2.16 3.05
CA ILE A 77 -7.33 2.84 3.81
C ILE A 77 -7.27 4.30 3.37
N SER A 78 -7.28 5.21 4.33
CA SER A 78 -7.17 6.65 4.05
C SER A 78 -5.88 7.20 4.62
N HIS A 79 -5.10 7.92 3.79
CA HIS A 79 -3.96 8.71 4.22
C HIS A 79 -2.91 7.93 5.03
N PHE A 80 -2.54 6.74 4.55
CA PHE A 80 -1.41 5.98 5.11
C PHE A 80 -0.15 6.24 4.30
N LEU A 81 0.99 6.40 4.98
CA LEU A 81 2.30 6.23 4.36
C LEU A 81 2.57 4.74 4.15
N VAL A 82 2.65 4.35 2.89
CA VAL A 82 2.89 2.98 2.44
C VAL A 82 4.22 2.90 1.69
N THR A 83 4.76 1.70 1.60
CA THR A 83 5.89 1.43 0.70
C THR A 83 5.34 1.00 -0.65
N LEU A 84 5.54 1.81 -1.69
CA LEU A 84 5.35 1.39 -3.07
C LEU A 84 6.50 0.43 -3.43
N MET A 85 6.16 -0.77 -3.90
CA MET A 85 7.11 -1.84 -4.19
C MET A 85 7.30 -2.08 -5.68
N ALA A 86 6.24 -1.96 -6.46
CA ALA A 86 6.27 -2.13 -7.91
C ALA A 86 5.21 -1.25 -8.56
N VAL A 87 5.40 -0.94 -9.84
CA VAL A 87 4.41 -0.28 -10.68
C VAL A 87 4.23 -1.09 -11.94
N VAL A 88 2.97 -1.32 -12.30
CA VAL A 88 2.60 -2.00 -13.54
C VAL A 88 1.62 -1.17 -14.34
N ARG A 89 1.59 -1.43 -15.65
CA ARG A 89 0.57 -0.90 -16.56
C ARG A 89 -0.34 -2.05 -17.03
N THR A 90 -1.65 -1.83 -17.11
CA THR A 90 -2.64 -2.86 -17.51
C THR A 90 -3.23 -2.63 -18.89
N ASP A 91 -3.18 -1.40 -19.40
CA ASP A 91 -3.87 -0.99 -20.62
C ASP A 91 -2.87 -0.72 -21.77
N HIS A 92 -3.28 -1.04 -23.01
CA HIS A 92 -2.47 -0.84 -24.21
C HIS A 92 -2.41 0.63 -24.67
N PHE A 93 -1.30 0.96 -25.32
CA PHE A 93 -0.66 2.27 -25.27
C PHE A 93 -0.97 3.15 -26.48
N ASP A 94 -1.58 4.32 -26.24
CA ASP A 94 -1.47 5.49 -27.13
C ASP A 94 -0.80 6.71 -26.43
N GLN A 95 -0.69 6.72 -25.10
CA GLN A 95 -0.21 7.89 -24.32
C GLN A 95 0.68 7.48 -23.13
N PRO A 96 2.02 7.63 -23.21
CA PRO A 96 2.98 7.28 -22.16
C PRO A 96 2.75 7.98 -20.82
N GLU A 97 2.23 9.21 -20.90
CA GLU A 97 2.12 10.13 -19.77
C GLU A 97 0.78 9.99 -19.05
N ASN A 98 -0.11 9.14 -19.54
CA ASN A 98 -1.37 8.88 -18.86
C ASN A 98 -1.14 7.90 -17.69
N GLU A 99 -1.56 8.32 -16.50
CA GLU A 99 -1.59 7.50 -15.28
C GLU A 99 -2.78 6.53 -15.27
N ASP A 100 -3.75 6.71 -16.17
CA ASP A 100 -4.82 5.74 -16.38
C ASP A 100 -4.21 4.38 -16.77
N GLY A 101 -4.66 3.33 -16.09
CA GLY A 101 -4.13 1.98 -16.25
C GLY A 101 -2.77 1.75 -15.58
N LEU A 102 -2.19 2.72 -14.86
CA LEU A 102 -1.05 2.48 -13.95
C LEU A 102 -1.54 2.02 -12.58
N TRP A 103 -0.86 1.02 -12.04
CA TRP A 103 -1.15 0.42 -10.75
C TRP A 103 0.12 0.29 -9.92
N GLY A 104 0.05 0.67 -8.66
CA GLY A 104 1.11 0.47 -7.69
C GLY A 104 0.83 -0.72 -6.79
N LEU A 105 1.81 -1.59 -6.61
CA LEU A 105 1.80 -2.59 -5.55
C LEU A 105 2.34 -1.94 -4.28
N VAL A 106 1.53 -1.88 -3.22
CA VAL A 106 1.91 -1.24 -1.95
C VAL A 106 2.01 -2.24 -0.82
N TYR A 107 2.90 -1.95 0.13
CA TYR A 107 2.97 -2.61 1.43
C TYR A 107 2.57 -1.63 2.55
N CYS A 108 1.52 -1.99 3.28
CA CYS A 108 1.00 -1.33 4.46
C CYS A 108 1.57 -2.02 5.70
N PHE A 109 2.13 -1.29 6.67
CA PHE A 109 2.83 -1.89 7.82
C PHE A 109 1.92 -2.23 9.01
N GLN A 110 0.64 -1.85 8.97
CA GLN A 110 -0.23 -1.81 10.15
C GLN A 110 -1.16 -3.03 10.29
N LEU A 111 -1.34 -3.87 9.27
CA LEU A 111 -2.40 -4.88 9.29
C LEU A 111 -1.83 -6.20 9.86
N ASP A 112 -2.46 -6.69 10.93
CA ASP A 112 -2.00 -7.84 11.74
C ASP A 112 -1.83 -9.16 10.94
N ASN A 113 -2.25 -9.20 9.67
CA ASN A 113 -2.09 -10.34 8.78
C ASN A 113 -1.26 -9.99 7.55
N SER A 114 -0.26 -10.83 7.25
CA SER A 114 0.69 -10.65 6.15
C SER A 114 0.07 -10.48 4.75
N LEU A 115 -1.12 -11.04 4.51
CA LEU A 115 -1.84 -10.90 3.24
C LEU A 115 -2.65 -9.61 3.13
N ASP A 116 -3.09 -9.05 4.26
CA ASP A 116 -3.86 -7.81 4.29
C ASP A 116 -2.96 -6.58 4.08
N ASN A 117 -1.64 -6.77 4.26
CA ASN A 117 -0.63 -5.74 4.14
C ASN A 117 -0.19 -5.43 2.70
N VAL A 118 -0.55 -6.23 1.69
CA VAL A 118 -0.05 -6.04 0.32
C VAL A 118 -1.19 -5.98 -0.68
N GLY A 119 -1.34 -4.83 -1.36
CA GLY A 119 -2.42 -4.63 -2.33
C GLY A 119 -2.03 -3.80 -3.53
N TRP A 120 -2.81 -3.94 -4.60
CA TRP A 120 -2.74 -3.08 -5.77
C TRP A 120 -3.66 -1.88 -5.60
N VAL A 121 -3.15 -0.72 -6.00
CA VAL A 121 -3.84 0.57 -5.91
C VAL A 121 -3.66 1.31 -7.24
N PRO A 122 -4.71 1.91 -7.82
CA PRO A 122 -4.56 2.75 -9.01
C PRO A 122 -3.59 3.91 -8.73
N PHE A 123 -2.72 4.24 -9.68
CA PHE A 123 -1.64 5.20 -9.44
C PHE A 123 -2.14 6.61 -9.06
N ARG A 124 -3.30 7.00 -9.59
CA ARG A 124 -4.00 8.25 -9.26
C ARG A 124 -4.42 8.39 -7.78
N GLU A 125 -4.46 7.29 -7.03
CA GLU A 125 -4.81 7.29 -5.61
C GLU A 125 -3.59 7.60 -4.72
N PHE A 126 -2.39 7.76 -5.31
CA PHE A 126 -1.22 8.20 -4.57
C PHE A 126 -1.16 9.72 -4.50
N THR A 127 -0.82 10.23 -3.33
CA THR A 127 -0.51 11.63 -3.09
C THR A 127 0.90 11.76 -2.54
N GLU A 128 1.58 12.84 -2.91
CA GLU A 128 2.87 13.18 -2.30
C GLU A 128 2.65 13.55 -0.82
N TYR A 129 3.57 13.15 0.05
CA TYR A 129 3.56 13.57 1.45
C TYR A 129 4.31 14.91 1.57
N THR A 130 3.59 15.95 1.98
CA THR A 130 4.04 17.35 1.94
C THR A 130 3.74 18.06 3.25
N GLU A 131 4.34 19.22 3.49
CA GLU A 131 4.04 20.01 4.69
C GLU A 131 2.58 20.48 4.72
N GLU A 132 2.00 20.71 3.54
CA GLU A 132 0.63 21.15 3.37
C GLU A 132 -0.39 20.08 3.75
N ASN A 133 -0.09 18.80 3.47
CA ASN A 133 -1.05 17.70 3.67
C ASN A 133 -0.65 16.70 4.77
N LYS A 134 0.49 16.87 5.45
CA LYS A 134 0.94 15.93 6.48
C LYS A 134 -0.06 15.70 7.61
N HIS A 135 -0.89 16.69 7.93
CA HIS A 135 -1.91 16.62 8.97
C HIS A 135 -3.07 15.66 8.64
N LEU A 136 -3.19 15.22 7.38
CA LEU A 136 -4.16 14.21 6.97
C LEU A 136 -3.68 12.79 7.33
N LEU A 137 -2.38 12.60 7.54
CA LEU A 137 -1.76 11.30 7.76
C LEU A 137 -2.38 10.58 8.96
N ARG A 138 -2.77 9.33 8.74
CA ARG A 138 -3.36 8.44 9.74
C ARG A 138 -2.39 7.41 10.28
N TYR A 139 -1.40 7.03 9.48
CA TYR A 139 -0.37 6.08 9.89
C TYR A 139 0.88 6.18 9.00
N PRO A 140 2.09 6.01 9.55
CA PRO A 140 2.40 5.97 10.98
C PRO A 140 2.50 7.38 11.54
N VAL A 141 1.90 7.62 12.71
CA VAL A 141 2.13 8.85 13.49
C VAL A 141 2.75 8.50 14.84
N GLN A 142 3.41 9.48 15.46
CA GLN A 142 4.02 9.35 16.78
C GLN A 142 3.23 10.16 17.81
N LEU A 143 3.43 9.84 19.08
CA LEU A 143 2.87 10.60 20.19
C LEU A 143 3.96 11.50 20.81
N LYS A 144 3.56 12.68 21.28
CA LYS A 144 4.43 13.54 22.10
C LYS A 144 4.85 12.82 23.38
N GLU A 145 6.04 13.17 23.88
CA GLU A 145 6.48 12.71 25.19
C GLU A 145 5.52 13.21 26.29
N GLY A 146 5.09 12.29 27.16
CA GLY A 146 4.10 12.59 28.20
C GLY A 146 2.66 12.69 27.68
N CYS A 147 2.36 12.18 26.47
CA CYS A 147 1.00 11.99 26.00
C CYS A 147 0.23 11.11 27.01
N VAL A 148 -0.97 11.57 27.41
CA VAL A 148 -1.80 10.86 28.38
C VAL A 148 -3.12 10.43 27.76
N ASP A 149 -3.61 9.28 28.19
CA ASP A 149 -4.96 8.82 27.92
C ASP A 149 -5.95 9.73 28.67
N LEU A 150 -6.88 10.33 27.95
CA LEU A 150 -7.91 11.22 28.48
C LEU A 150 -8.90 10.48 29.40
N ASP A 151 -9.06 9.17 29.26
CA ASP A 151 -9.97 8.36 30.07
C ASP A 151 -9.34 7.92 31.40
N THR A 152 -8.05 7.57 31.38
CA THR A 152 -7.36 6.96 32.54
C THR A 152 -6.34 7.87 33.21
N GLY A 153 -5.82 8.86 32.49
CA GLY A 153 -4.69 9.70 32.91
C GLY A 153 -3.33 8.99 32.87
N GLU A 154 -3.27 7.76 32.36
CA GLU A 154 -2.02 7.00 32.21
C GLU A 154 -1.25 7.47 30.97
N GLU A 155 0.08 7.37 31.02
CA GLU A 155 0.94 7.71 29.88
C GLU A 155 0.77 6.68 28.75
N VAL A 156 0.54 7.18 27.54
CA VAL A 156 0.44 6.36 26.33
C VAL A 156 1.72 6.52 25.53
N LYS A 157 2.42 5.41 25.30
CA LYS A 157 3.68 5.41 24.57
C LYS A 157 3.81 4.20 23.66
N TRP A 158 4.00 4.47 22.37
CA TRP A 158 4.28 3.47 21.34
C TRP A 158 5.08 4.10 20.20
N ASP A 159 5.81 3.29 19.44
CA ASP A 159 6.72 3.80 18.40
C ASP A 159 5.96 4.45 17.23
N ASN A 160 4.92 3.78 16.72
CA ASN A 160 4.06 4.26 15.63
C ASN A 160 2.62 3.81 15.89
N VAL A 161 1.68 4.76 15.88
CA VAL A 161 0.26 4.50 16.09
C VAL A 161 -0.55 4.83 14.85
N LEU A 162 -1.69 4.15 14.71
CA LEU A 162 -2.79 4.56 13.85
C LEU A 162 -3.59 5.64 14.58
N VAL A 163 -4.03 6.68 13.87
CA VAL A 163 -4.87 7.73 14.44
C VAL A 163 -6.18 7.94 13.66
N THR A 164 -7.28 8.02 14.38
CA THR A 164 -8.58 8.50 13.89
C THR A 164 -8.93 9.79 14.62
N PHE A 165 -9.31 10.84 13.89
CA PHE A 165 -9.66 12.15 14.48
C PHE A 165 -11.17 12.25 14.67
N GLU A 166 -11.56 12.66 15.88
CA GLU A 166 -12.91 13.09 16.24
C GLU A 166 -12.89 14.60 16.52
N GLU A 167 -14.05 15.23 16.77
CA GLU A 167 -14.15 16.69 16.93
C GLU A 167 -13.22 17.24 18.02
N ASP A 168 -13.16 16.57 19.17
CA ASP A 168 -12.46 17.07 20.37
C ASP A 168 -11.26 16.21 20.82
N TYR A 169 -11.04 15.05 20.19
CA TYR A 169 -9.99 14.11 20.58
C TYR A 169 -9.51 13.26 19.40
N ALA A 170 -8.37 12.60 19.57
CA ALA A 170 -7.86 11.61 18.65
C ALA A 170 -7.95 10.22 19.31
N ILE A 171 -8.38 9.22 18.55
CA ILE A 171 -8.29 7.81 18.94
C ILE A 171 -7.00 7.27 18.34
N VAL A 172 -6.10 6.80 19.19
CA VAL A 172 -4.86 6.15 18.77
C VAL A 172 -4.90 4.66 19.05
N SER A 173 -4.42 3.87 18.10
CA SER A 173 -4.43 2.41 18.17
C SER A 173 -3.16 1.79 17.59
N TRP A 174 -2.84 0.57 18.04
CA TRP A 174 -1.69 -0.19 17.57
C TRP A 174 -1.93 -1.70 17.69
N GLU A 175 -0.96 -2.49 17.24
CA GLU A 175 -0.98 -3.96 17.28
C GLU A 175 -1.35 -4.48 18.66
N GLY A 176 -2.29 -5.43 18.72
CA GLY A 176 -2.85 -5.95 19.97
C GLY A 176 -4.20 -5.35 20.38
N GLY A 177 -4.74 -4.42 19.58
CA GLY A 177 -6.12 -3.95 19.72
C GLY A 177 -6.34 -2.96 20.87
N HIS A 178 -5.28 -2.30 21.31
CA HIS A 178 -5.35 -1.25 22.31
C HIS A 178 -5.78 0.07 21.66
N ASN A 179 -6.76 0.74 22.25
CA ASN A 179 -7.27 2.04 21.79
C ASN A 179 -7.24 3.02 22.95
N HIS A 180 -6.71 4.23 22.71
CA HIS A 180 -6.62 5.28 23.71
C HIS A 180 -7.13 6.59 23.14
N ARG A 181 -7.76 7.42 23.98
CA ARG A 181 -8.20 8.76 23.61
C ARG A 181 -7.14 9.76 24.05
N VAL A 182 -6.63 10.56 23.13
CA VAL A 182 -5.56 11.53 23.38
C VAL A 182 -5.91 12.90 22.81
N SER A 183 -5.18 13.94 23.21
CA SER A 183 -5.33 15.26 22.60
C SER A 183 -4.87 15.21 21.14
N PRO A 184 -5.58 15.84 20.17
CA PRO A 184 -5.09 15.96 18.80
C PRO A 184 -3.75 16.69 18.71
N ASP A 185 -3.49 17.60 19.66
CA ASP A 185 -2.22 18.31 19.74
C ASP A 185 -1.05 17.37 20.12
N ASP A 186 -1.31 16.19 20.68
CA ASP A 186 -0.26 15.22 21.04
C ASP A 186 0.21 14.37 19.85
N ILE A 187 -0.43 14.51 18.70
CA ILE A 187 -0.03 13.80 17.47
C ILE A 187 1.17 14.48 16.82
N VAL A 188 2.21 13.69 16.59
CA VAL A 188 3.46 14.11 15.94
C VAL A 188 3.58 13.38 14.60
N TYR A 189 3.64 14.16 13.53
CA TYR A 189 3.78 13.65 12.17
C TYR A 189 5.25 13.43 11.81
N PRO A 190 5.56 12.38 11.01
CA PRO A 190 6.90 12.18 10.46
C PRO A 190 7.40 13.41 9.69
N ASP A 191 8.70 13.68 9.77
CA ASP A 191 9.34 14.75 9.02
C ASP A 191 9.26 14.49 7.51
N VAL A 192 8.69 15.44 6.77
CA VAL A 192 8.41 15.32 5.33
C VAL A 192 9.69 15.09 4.53
N LYS A 193 10.76 15.83 4.88
CA LYS A 193 12.04 15.74 4.19
C LYS A 193 12.64 14.34 4.36
N THR A 194 12.66 13.83 5.59
CA THR A 194 13.18 12.51 5.92
C THR A 194 12.42 11.41 5.15
N VAL A 195 11.08 11.43 5.18
CA VAL A 195 10.23 10.45 4.46
C VAL A 195 10.50 10.48 2.95
N ASN A 196 10.65 11.66 2.35
CA ASN A 196 10.85 11.80 0.92
C ASN A 196 12.32 11.58 0.47
N GLU A 197 13.28 11.68 1.39
CA GLU A 197 14.71 11.44 1.16
C GLU A 197 15.16 10.00 1.43
N GLU A 198 14.34 9.16 2.09
CA GLU A 198 14.55 7.70 2.30
C GLU A 198 14.61 6.87 0.99
N ARG A 199 14.89 7.51 -0.16
CA ARG A 199 14.97 6.91 -1.50
C ARG A 199 16.09 5.88 -1.69
N LEU A 200 17.06 5.76 -0.78
CA LEU A 200 18.30 5.02 -1.07
C LEU A 200 18.97 4.46 0.19
N HIS A 201 18.66 3.23 0.59
CA HIS A 201 19.59 2.34 1.31
C HIS A 201 19.33 0.87 1.01
#